data_AF-A0A1Q5HXK7-F1
#
_entry.id   AF-A0A1Q5HXK7-F1
#
_cell.length_a   1.000
_cell.length_b   1.000
_cell.length_c   1.000
_cell.angle_alpha   90.00
_cell.angle_beta   90.00
_cell.angle_gamma   90.00
#
_symmetry.space_group_name_H-M   'P 1'
#
loop_
_entity.id
_entity.type
_entity.pdbx_description
1 polymer ?
#
loop_
_entity_poly.entity_id
_entity_poly.type
_entity_poly.pdbx_seq_one_letter_code
_entity_poly.pdbx_strand_id
1 'polypeptide(L)'
;MDDDLQALRRMLPMPAERDIPAGRRHQREDHLMTSWLRMNRTSTAGRTRRSRRLALIAIPTAMGALAASYGMGLLPGLEQAPDPVAAPPAIAQAGTGSTGGAVQLLDRIATVAATKPAPAVRDDQYTYAESLGSSWVTLQDSATPRSYLDKPHKRQIWRSADGSRPGRLDAKGDSDELLPHGTGSLNGPTYRYLESLPTDPDVLLEKIYADTRGAGPGPDEEAFVTIGDALREQVAPPQVSAALYKAAAKIPGVSVVPDAVDAVGRHGIAVAFLRADGERTEWIFDKKTLDFLGERSVVVKDTDWAKKGQVTSTDALLRRGIVDKPGQLPGTHVG
;
A
#
# COMPACT_ATOMS: atom_id res chain seq x y z
N MET A 1 -10.59 -44.30 -26.45
CA MET A 1 -10.70 -42.85 -26.73
C MET A 1 -9.98 -42.00 -25.68
N ASP A 2 -9.71 -42.53 -24.47
CA ASP A 2 -8.93 -41.81 -23.45
C ASP A 2 -7.40 -42.08 -23.47
N ASP A 3 -6.94 -43.21 -24.04
CA ASP A 3 -5.51 -43.52 -24.10
C ASP A 3 -4.72 -42.68 -25.13
N ASP A 4 -5.35 -42.26 -26.23
CA ASP A 4 -4.70 -41.51 -27.31
C ASP A 4 -4.37 -40.06 -26.90
N LEU A 5 -5.14 -39.47 -25.97
CA LEU A 5 -4.88 -38.12 -25.45
C LEU A 5 -3.72 -38.09 -24.45
N GLN A 6 -3.46 -39.19 -23.73
CA GLN A 6 -2.29 -39.31 -22.87
C GLN A 6 -1.01 -39.55 -23.68
N ALA A 7 -1.08 -40.31 -24.77
CA ALA A 7 0.04 -40.52 -25.67
C ALA A 7 0.50 -39.22 -26.36
N LEU A 8 -0.45 -38.36 -26.78
CA LEU A 8 -0.15 -37.05 -27.39
C LEU A 8 0.48 -36.04 -26.42
N ARG A 9 0.22 -36.15 -25.11
CA ARG A 9 0.82 -35.27 -24.09
C ARG A 9 2.29 -35.58 -23.80
N ARG A 10 2.77 -36.79 -24.12
CA ARG A 10 4.18 -37.18 -23.92
C ARG A 10 5.09 -36.87 -25.11
N MET A 11 4.52 -36.51 -26.27
CA MET A 11 5.28 -36.21 -27.50
C MET A 11 5.45 -34.72 -27.78
N LEU A 12 4.88 -33.84 -26.95
CA LEU A 12 5.14 -32.40 -27.04
C LEU A 12 6.39 -32.08 -26.22
N PRO A 13 7.47 -31.55 -26.83
CA PRO A 13 8.60 -31.07 -26.07
C PRO A 13 8.09 -30.00 -25.09
N MET A 14 8.36 -30.22 -23.80
CA MET A 14 8.19 -29.20 -22.77
C MET A 14 8.87 -27.92 -23.29
N PRO A 15 8.14 -26.80 -23.50
CA PRO A 15 8.82 -25.57 -23.84
C PRO A 15 9.77 -25.28 -22.68
N ALA A 16 11.07 -25.20 -23.00
CA ALA A 16 12.10 -24.90 -22.03
C ALA A 16 11.64 -23.71 -21.19
N GLU A 17 11.73 -23.86 -19.87
CA GLU A 17 11.59 -22.77 -18.90
C GLU A 17 12.49 -21.63 -19.38
N ARG A 18 11.89 -20.59 -19.96
CA ARG A 18 12.61 -19.38 -20.31
C ARG A 18 12.95 -18.71 -19.00
N ASP A 19 14.21 -18.78 -18.60
CA ASP A 19 14.77 -18.02 -17.48
C ASP A 19 14.31 -16.56 -17.57
N ILE A 20 13.45 -16.17 -16.63
CA ILE A 20 12.99 -14.80 -16.48
C ILE A 20 14.02 -14.09 -15.58
N PRO A 21 14.70 -13.03 -16.05
CA PRO A 21 15.66 -12.28 -15.25
C PRO A 21 15.01 -11.73 -13.96
N ALA A 22 15.73 -11.85 -12.84
CA ALA A 22 15.27 -11.54 -11.48
C ALA A 22 14.57 -10.17 -11.33
N GLY A 23 15.04 -9.12 -12.03
CA GLY A 23 14.46 -7.78 -11.97
C GLY A 23 13.02 -7.62 -12.49
N ARG A 24 12.41 -8.65 -13.11
CA ARG A 24 11.00 -8.62 -13.54
C ARG A 24 9.99 -9.08 -12.48
N ARG A 25 10.43 -9.69 -11.38
CA ARG A 25 9.51 -10.26 -10.36
C ARG A 25 8.90 -9.17 -9.48
N HIS A 26 9.68 -8.20 -8.99
CA HIS A 26 9.18 -7.12 -8.12
C HIS A 26 8.60 -5.90 -8.85
N GLN A 27 8.94 -5.62 -10.11
CA GLN A 27 8.15 -4.65 -10.90
C GLN A 27 6.73 -5.15 -11.11
N ARG A 28 6.54 -6.47 -11.16
CA ARG A 28 5.21 -7.05 -11.02
C ARG A 28 4.65 -6.74 -9.65
N GLU A 29 5.40 -6.87 -8.56
CA GLU A 29 4.91 -6.58 -7.19
C GLU A 29 4.53 -5.12 -6.91
N ASP A 30 5.34 -4.15 -7.35
CA ASP A 30 5.00 -2.71 -7.28
C ASP A 30 3.75 -2.41 -8.12
N HIS A 31 3.63 -3.06 -9.29
CA HIS A 31 2.43 -3.00 -10.13
C HIS A 31 1.28 -3.90 -9.60
N LEU A 32 1.53 -4.84 -8.68
CA LEU A 32 0.56 -5.73 -8.02
C LEU A 32 -0.03 -5.07 -6.78
N MET A 33 0.72 -4.21 -6.09
CA MET A 33 0.14 -3.30 -5.08
C MET A 33 -0.85 -2.32 -5.73
N THR A 34 -0.50 -1.74 -6.89
CA THR A 34 -1.42 -0.88 -7.65
C THR A 34 -2.48 -1.68 -8.44
N SER A 35 -2.26 -2.97 -8.75
CA SER A 35 -3.22 -3.78 -9.53
C SER A 35 -4.09 -4.74 -8.73
N TRP A 36 -3.90 -4.92 -7.42
CA TRP A 36 -4.90 -5.61 -6.61
C TRP A 36 -6.24 -4.85 -6.64
N LEU A 37 -6.16 -3.54 -6.80
CA LEU A 37 -7.29 -2.67 -7.12
C LEU A 37 -8.00 -2.97 -8.45
N ARG A 38 -7.31 -3.61 -9.40
CA ARG A 38 -7.84 -3.91 -10.74
C ARG A 38 -8.31 -5.35 -10.92
N MET A 39 -7.94 -6.29 -10.05
CA MET A 39 -8.07 -7.72 -10.37
C MET A 39 -9.24 -8.48 -9.71
N ASN A 40 -10.32 -7.79 -9.31
CA ASN A 40 -11.56 -8.44 -8.87
C ASN A 40 -12.73 -8.35 -9.86
N ARG A 41 -12.50 -7.97 -11.13
CA ARG A 41 -13.57 -7.96 -12.14
C ARG A 41 -13.13 -8.50 -13.49
N THR A 42 -13.11 -9.83 -13.63
CA THR A 42 -13.54 -10.47 -14.88
C THR A 42 -14.38 -11.72 -14.63
N SER A 43 -15.57 -11.68 -15.23
CA SER A 43 -16.47 -12.78 -15.61
C SER A 43 -17.05 -13.72 -14.54
N THR A 44 -18.30 -13.44 -14.16
CA THR A 44 -19.42 -14.31 -14.58
C THR A 44 -20.62 -13.45 -14.97
N ALA A 45 -20.59 -12.89 -16.18
CA ALA A 45 -21.82 -12.55 -16.88
C ALA A 45 -22.32 -13.83 -17.58
N GLY A 46 -23.55 -14.24 -17.24
CA GLY A 46 -24.36 -15.14 -18.07
C GLY A 46 -24.59 -16.55 -17.51
N ARG A 47 -25.71 -16.74 -16.79
CA ARG A 47 -26.86 -17.52 -17.29
C ARG A 47 -28.01 -17.49 -16.29
N THR A 48 -29.10 -16.86 -16.71
CA THR A 48 -30.44 -17.01 -16.15
C THR A 48 -30.86 -18.49 -16.15
N ARG A 49 -31.32 -19.03 -15.00
CA ARG A 49 -32.43 -20.01 -15.00
C ARG A 49 -33.16 -20.08 -13.66
N ARG A 50 -34.48 -20.14 -13.82
CA ARG A 50 -35.58 -20.12 -12.85
C ARG A 50 -35.85 -21.54 -12.32
N SER A 51 -36.13 -21.69 -11.02
CA SER A 51 -37.08 -22.63 -10.33
C SER A 51 -36.59 -22.92 -8.90
N ARG A 52 -37.29 -22.52 -7.82
CA ARG A 52 -38.49 -23.08 -7.15
C ARG A 52 -38.28 -24.45 -6.44
N ARG A 53 -38.04 -24.39 -5.11
CA ARG A 53 -38.83 -24.97 -3.97
C ARG A 53 -37.98 -25.64 -2.85
N LEU A 54 -38.14 -25.08 -1.64
CA LEU A 54 -38.31 -25.66 -0.28
C LEU A 54 -37.52 -26.91 0.15
N ALA A 55 -36.82 -26.80 1.30
CA ALA A 55 -37.13 -27.58 2.51
C ALA A 55 -36.42 -27.03 3.75
N LEU A 56 -37.19 -26.89 4.83
CA LEU A 56 -36.80 -26.63 6.22
C LEU A 56 -36.11 -27.86 6.82
N ILE A 57 -35.18 -27.67 7.76
CA ILE A 57 -35.04 -28.43 9.02
C ILE A 57 -34.21 -27.58 9.99
N ALA A 58 -34.63 -27.57 11.25
CA ALA A 58 -34.14 -26.75 12.33
C ALA A 58 -33.76 -27.62 13.56
N ILE A 59 -32.98 -27.01 14.47
CA ILE A 59 -32.86 -27.28 15.94
C ILE A 59 -31.84 -28.39 16.36
N PRO A 60 -31.16 -28.35 17.55
CA PRO A 60 -30.93 -27.31 18.58
C PRO A 60 -29.46 -27.10 19.03
N THR A 61 -29.31 -26.06 19.85
CA THR A 61 -28.26 -25.66 20.81
C THR A 61 -27.75 -26.71 21.82
N ALA A 62 -26.50 -26.56 22.28
CA ALA A 62 -26.07 -26.94 23.63
C ALA A 62 -25.04 -25.95 24.20
N MET A 63 -25.39 -25.37 25.36
CA MET A 63 -24.53 -24.56 26.24
C MET A 63 -23.51 -25.43 26.97
N GLY A 64 -22.35 -24.86 27.30
CA GLY A 64 -21.41 -25.43 28.26
C GLY A 64 -20.40 -24.39 28.73
N ALA A 65 -20.68 -23.74 29.86
CA ALA A 65 -19.73 -22.92 30.60
C ALA A 65 -19.16 -23.76 31.76
N LEU A 66 -17.84 -23.81 31.93
CA LEU A 66 -17.19 -24.07 33.23
C LEU A 66 -15.79 -23.45 33.26
N ALA A 67 -15.48 -22.85 34.41
CA ALA A 67 -14.32 -22.04 34.70
C ALA A 67 -13.19 -22.81 35.40
N ALA A 68 -11.99 -22.24 35.29
CA ALA A 68 -10.87 -22.23 36.24
C ALA A 68 -10.17 -23.53 36.68
N SER A 69 -8.85 -23.59 36.46
CA SER A 69 -7.90 -23.75 37.57
C SER A 69 -6.48 -23.30 37.19
N TYR A 70 -5.88 -22.53 38.11
CA TYR A 70 -4.46 -22.16 38.15
C TYR A 70 -3.62 -23.38 38.51
N GLY A 71 -2.51 -23.61 37.79
CA GLY A 71 -1.47 -24.56 38.14
C GLY A 71 -0.10 -23.91 38.02
N MET A 72 0.42 -23.41 39.14
CA MET A 72 1.76 -22.86 39.30
C MET A 72 2.77 -24.01 39.34
N GLY A 73 3.67 -24.10 38.36
CA GLY A 73 4.82 -25.01 38.34
C GLY A 73 6.10 -24.22 38.08
N LEU A 74 6.95 -24.10 39.11
CA LEU A 74 8.29 -23.53 39.03
C LEU A 74 9.26 -24.55 38.43
N LEU A 75 9.90 -24.20 37.31
CA LEU A 75 11.16 -24.79 36.84
C LEU A 75 12.15 -23.64 36.58
N PRO A 76 13.36 -23.65 37.15
CA PRO A 76 14.40 -22.68 36.82
C PRO A 76 15.20 -23.16 35.61
N GLY A 77 15.46 -22.25 34.67
CA GLY A 77 16.52 -22.40 33.67
C GLY A 77 16.05 -22.78 32.26
N LEU A 78 15.67 -21.77 31.47
CA LEU A 78 15.91 -21.73 30.03
C LEU A 78 16.29 -20.29 29.66
N GLU A 79 17.34 -20.19 28.85
CA GLU A 79 17.90 -18.95 28.31
C GLU A 79 16.82 -18.03 27.73
N GLN A 80 16.93 -16.74 28.03
CA GLN A 80 16.08 -15.68 27.47
C GLN A 80 16.19 -15.71 25.94
N ALA A 81 15.16 -16.26 25.29
CA ALA A 81 14.85 -15.92 23.92
C ALA A 81 14.56 -14.40 23.85
N PRO A 82 15.01 -13.70 22.80
CA PRO A 82 14.67 -12.29 22.64
C PRO A 82 13.14 -12.14 22.59
N ASP A 83 12.63 -11.15 23.32
CA ASP A 83 11.21 -10.89 23.46
C ASP A 83 10.50 -10.90 22.09
N PRO A 84 9.36 -11.60 21.95
CA PRO A 84 8.53 -11.45 20.79
C PRO A 84 8.10 -9.99 20.71
N VAL A 85 8.48 -9.31 19.61
CA VAL A 85 7.97 -7.98 19.27
C VAL A 85 6.46 -8.03 19.42
N ALA A 86 5.95 -7.28 20.39
CA ALA A 86 4.53 -7.27 20.74
C ALA A 86 3.71 -7.09 19.47
N ALA A 87 2.72 -7.97 19.26
CA ALA A 87 1.71 -7.75 18.25
C ALA A 87 1.11 -6.33 18.49
N PRO A 88 1.04 -5.46 17.47
CA PRO A 88 0.49 -4.13 17.66
C PRO A 88 -0.92 -4.25 18.26
N PRO A 89 -1.29 -3.36 19.21
CA PRO A 89 -2.58 -3.44 19.88
C PRO A 89 -3.71 -3.40 18.86
N ALA A 90 -4.76 -4.18 19.13
CA ALA A 90 -5.99 -4.21 18.34
C ALA A 90 -6.62 -2.82 18.26
N ILE A 91 -6.27 -2.13 17.17
CA ILE A 91 -6.96 -1.11 16.38
C ILE A 91 -8.11 -0.40 17.12
N ALA A 92 -7.84 0.87 17.45
CA ALA A 92 -8.84 1.87 17.78
C ALA A 92 -10.00 1.78 16.78
N GLN A 93 -11.22 1.74 17.32
CA GLN A 93 -12.46 1.68 16.56
C GLN A 93 -12.41 2.60 15.34
N ALA A 94 -12.71 2.05 14.17
CA ALA A 94 -12.81 2.80 12.91
C ALA A 94 -13.76 3.99 13.09
N GLY A 95 -13.20 5.16 13.42
CA GLY A 95 -13.96 6.39 13.60
C GLY A 95 -14.70 6.73 12.31
N THR A 96 -15.94 7.17 12.45
CA THR A 96 -16.69 7.81 11.36
C THR A 96 -16.05 9.17 11.11
N GLY A 97 -15.27 9.29 10.03
CA GLY A 97 -14.59 10.55 9.72
C GLY A 97 -15.54 11.65 9.29
N SER A 98 -15.18 12.89 9.60
CA SER A 98 -15.91 14.08 9.14
C SER A 98 -15.26 14.65 7.87
N THR A 99 -16.03 14.82 6.79
CA THR A 99 -15.56 15.36 5.51
C THR A 99 -15.09 16.82 5.63
N GLY A 100 -15.82 17.66 6.38
CA GLY A 100 -15.43 19.07 6.58
C GLY A 100 -14.11 19.24 7.34
N GLY A 101 -13.81 18.32 8.27
CA GLY A 101 -12.52 18.28 8.96
C GLY A 101 -11.36 17.89 8.06
N ALA A 102 -11.62 17.12 7.00
CA ALA A 102 -10.59 16.60 6.10
C ALA A 102 -10.01 17.68 5.21
N VAL A 103 -10.89 18.53 4.67
CA VAL A 103 -10.49 19.70 3.90
C VAL A 103 -9.57 20.61 4.72
N GLN A 104 -9.98 20.95 5.95
CA GLN A 104 -9.19 21.81 6.84
C GLN A 104 -7.84 21.17 7.23
N LEU A 105 -7.82 19.85 7.46
CA LEU A 105 -6.58 19.15 7.78
C LEU A 105 -5.62 19.15 6.59
N LEU A 106 -6.10 18.83 5.39
CA LEU A 106 -5.30 18.82 4.17
C LEU A 106 -4.78 20.22 3.81
N ASP A 107 -5.57 21.28 4.02
CA ASP A 107 -5.11 22.66 3.82
C ASP A 107 -3.97 23.04 4.79
N ARG A 108 -4.05 22.60 6.05
CA ARG A 108 -2.96 22.79 7.03
C ARG A 108 -1.71 21.99 6.65
N ILE A 109 -1.87 20.73 6.24
CA ILE A 109 -0.77 19.88 5.77
C ILE A 109 -0.12 20.53 4.54
N ALA A 110 -0.91 21.01 3.57
CA ALA A 110 -0.41 21.70 2.39
C ALA A 110 0.38 22.96 2.74
N THR A 111 -0.10 23.74 3.72
CA THR A 111 0.58 24.94 4.20
C THR A 111 1.95 24.60 4.79
N VAL A 112 2.03 23.57 5.64
CA VAL A 112 3.31 23.11 6.19
C VAL A 112 4.22 22.54 5.09
N ALA A 113 3.68 21.73 4.17
CA ALA A 113 4.43 21.18 3.06
C ALA A 113 5.08 22.27 2.19
N ALA A 114 4.36 23.36 1.90
CA ALA A 114 4.86 24.48 1.11
C ALA A 114 6.03 25.23 1.77
N THR A 115 6.15 25.19 3.10
CA THR A 115 7.24 25.84 3.86
C THR A 115 8.51 25.00 3.95
N LYS A 116 8.48 23.73 3.52
CA LYS A 116 9.65 22.86 3.58
C LYS A 116 10.73 23.35 2.60
N PRO A 117 12.02 23.22 2.94
CA PRO A 117 13.10 23.53 2.01
C PRO A 117 13.00 22.66 0.74
N ALA A 118 13.09 23.30 -0.43
CA ALA A 118 13.20 22.56 -1.68
C ALA A 118 14.63 22.00 -1.82
N PRO A 119 14.81 20.68 -1.94
CA PRO A 119 16.14 20.12 -2.17
C PRO A 119 16.61 20.49 -3.57
N ALA A 120 17.88 20.89 -3.70
CA ALA A 120 18.51 21.01 -5.01
C ALA A 120 18.86 19.61 -5.51
N VAL A 121 18.13 19.12 -6.50
CA VAL A 121 18.31 17.77 -7.07
C VAL A 121 18.93 17.89 -8.46
N ARG A 122 20.05 17.22 -8.68
CA ARG A 122 20.69 17.11 -10.00
C ARG A 122 20.14 15.90 -10.74
N ASP A 123 20.22 15.92 -12.08
CA ASP A 123 19.72 14.82 -12.92
C ASP A 123 20.48 13.51 -12.68
N ASP A 124 21.76 13.63 -12.28
CA ASP A 124 22.63 12.51 -11.97
C ASP A 124 22.42 11.93 -10.56
N GLN A 125 21.44 12.41 -9.78
CA GLN A 125 21.14 11.92 -8.43
C GLN A 125 19.93 10.99 -8.38
N TYR A 126 19.70 10.43 -7.19
CA TYR A 126 18.61 9.53 -6.89
C TYR A 126 17.78 10.05 -5.72
N THR A 127 16.46 9.92 -5.82
CA THR A 127 15.57 10.03 -4.66
C THR A 127 15.61 8.73 -3.88
N TYR A 128 15.74 8.82 -2.56
CA TYR A 128 15.74 7.71 -1.64
C TYR A 128 14.50 7.75 -0.72
N ALA A 129 13.90 6.59 -0.49
CA ALA A 129 12.94 6.38 0.59
C ALA A 129 13.17 5.06 1.31
N GLU A 130 12.97 5.09 2.61
CA GLU A 130 13.03 3.95 3.52
C GLU A 130 11.72 3.84 4.27
N SER A 131 11.12 2.65 4.22
CA SER A 131 9.94 2.32 4.99
C SER A 131 10.07 0.98 5.69
N LEU A 132 9.29 0.79 6.75
CA LEU A 132 9.01 -0.51 7.35
C LEU A 132 7.53 -0.78 7.15
N GLY A 133 7.17 -1.94 6.62
CA GLY A 133 5.76 -2.24 6.40
C GLY A 133 5.44 -3.70 6.16
N SER A 134 4.15 -3.97 6.17
CA SER A 134 3.53 -5.26 5.89
C SER A 134 2.42 -5.05 4.87
N SER A 135 2.24 -6.01 3.97
CA SER A 135 1.14 -6.02 3.00
C SER A 135 0.48 -7.38 2.95
N TRP A 136 -0.78 -7.41 2.47
CA TRP A 136 -1.53 -8.64 2.34
C TRP A 136 -0.90 -9.53 1.26
N VAL A 137 -0.55 -10.76 1.63
CA VAL A 137 -0.10 -11.81 0.72
C VAL A 137 -1.20 -12.84 0.58
N THR A 138 -1.58 -13.14 -0.67
CA THR A 138 -2.47 -14.25 -1.01
C THR A 138 -1.66 -15.39 -1.59
N LEU A 139 -1.65 -16.53 -0.91
CA LEU A 139 -1.09 -17.77 -1.42
C LEU A 139 -2.14 -18.44 -2.31
N GLN A 140 -1.89 -18.42 -3.62
CA GLN A 140 -2.81 -18.94 -4.64
C GLN A 140 -2.62 -20.44 -4.92
N ASP A 141 -1.51 -21.03 -4.47
CA ASP A 141 -1.11 -22.43 -4.71
C ASP A 141 -1.66 -23.43 -3.66
N SER A 142 -2.60 -22.99 -2.81
CA SER A 142 -3.26 -23.86 -1.84
C SER A 142 -4.69 -24.17 -2.28
N ALA A 143 -5.12 -25.42 -2.09
CA ALA A 143 -6.48 -25.90 -2.37
C ALA A 143 -7.58 -25.03 -1.72
N THR A 144 -7.22 -24.28 -0.68
CA THR A 144 -7.95 -23.11 -0.17
C THR A 144 -7.00 -21.91 -0.20
N PRO A 145 -7.26 -20.85 -0.98
CA PRO A 145 -6.46 -19.64 -0.95
C PRO A 145 -6.38 -19.10 0.48
N ARG A 146 -5.16 -18.85 0.96
CA ARG A 146 -4.94 -18.23 2.28
C ARG A 146 -4.38 -16.84 2.07
N SER A 147 -5.02 -15.88 2.70
CA SER A 147 -4.56 -14.50 2.69
C SER A 147 -4.16 -14.13 4.12
N TYR A 148 -2.96 -13.60 4.31
CA TYR A 148 -2.50 -13.04 5.59
C TYR A 148 -1.65 -11.79 5.39
N LEU A 149 -1.54 -10.97 6.43
CA LEU A 149 -0.62 -9.83 6.46
C LEU A 149 0.81 -10.35 6.63
N ASP A 150 1.71 -10.02 5.70
CA ASP A 150 3.10 -10.48 5.74
C ASP A 150 3.84 -9.94 6.97
N LYS A 151 4.97 -10.57 7.32
CA LYS A 151 5.85 -10.03 8.37
C LYS A 151 6.35 -8.64 7.97
N PRO A 152 6.41 -7.70 8.93
CA PRO A 152 7.00 -6.39 8.67
C PRO A 152 8.41 -6.56 8.15
N HIS A 153 8.71 -5.90 7.04
CA HIS A 153 10.04 -5.90 6.44
C HIS A 153 10.42 -4.49 6.04
N LYS A 154 11.72 -4.23 6.07
CA LYS A 154 12.28 -2.98 5.61
C LYS A 154 12.29 -2.97 4.09
N ARG A 155 11.92 -1.83 3.51
CA ARG A 155 11.98 -1.53 2.08
C ARG A 155 12.79 -0.27 1.88
N GLN A 156 13.79 -0.33 1.00
CA GLN A 156 14.59 0.82 0.60
C GLN A 156 14.54 0.94 -0.90
N ILE A 157 14.23 2.14 -1.40
CA ILE A 157 14.12 2.39 -2.83
C ILE A 157 14.95 3.59 -3.23
N TRP A 158 15.66 3.45 -4.35
CA TRP A 158 16.43 4.49 -5.02
C TRP A 158 15.90 4.65 -6.44
N ARG A 159 15.43 5.84 -6.80
CA ARG A 159 14.95 6.14 -8.16
C ARG A 159 15.76 7.27 -8.77
N SER A 160 16.16 7.13 -10.04
CA SER A 160 16.85 8.20 -10.77
C SER A 160 15.97 9.45 -10.78
N ALA A 161 16.52 10.60 -10.40
CA ALA A 161 15.76 11.83 -10.29
C ALA A 161 15.12 12.26 -11.63
N ASP A 162 15.83 12.04 -12.72
CA ASP A 162 15.39 12.28 -14.10
C ASP A 162 14.74 11.07 -14.78
N GLY A 163 14.79 9.89 -14.15
CA GLY A 163 14.33 8.60 -14.67
C GLY A 163 15.18 7.97 -15.80
N SER A 164 16.32 8.55 -16.18
CA SER A 164 17.15 8.05 -17.28
C SER A 164 17.95 6.80 -16.94
N ARG A 165 18.22 6.57 -15.66
CA ARG A 165 19.05 5.45 -15.17
C ARG A 165 18.23 4.42 -14.37
N PRO A 166 18.70 3.17 -14.31
CA PRO A 166 18.09 2.15 -13.47
C PRO A 166 18.06 2.57 -12.00
N GLY A 167 16.98 2.23 -11.31
CA GLY A 167 16.87 2.39 -9.86
C GLY A 167 17.31 1.14 -9.12
N ARG A 168 17.09 1.13 -7.80
CA ARG A 168 17.31 -0.05 -6.96
C ARG A 168 16.19 -0.17 -5.93
N LEU A 169 15.80 -1.40 -5.64
CA LEU A 169 14.86 -1.76 -4.59
C LEU A 169 15.50 -2.84 -3.71
N ASP A 170 15.65 -2.57 -2.43
CA ASP A 170 16.03 -3.58 -1.44
C ASP A 170 14.81 -3.88 -0.56
N ALA A 171 14.38 -5.14 -0.54
CA ALA A 171 13.23 -5.60 0.25
C ALA A 171 13.36 -7.09 0.58
N LYS A 172 12.94 -7.51 1.78
CA LYS A 172 12.90 -8.93 2.21
C LYS A 172 14.23 -9.70 2.05
N GLY A 173 15.37 -9.01 2.05
CA GLY A 173 16.70 -9.60 1.86
C GLY A 173 17.15 -9.69 0.41
N ASP A 174 16.29 -9.31 -0.54
CA ASP A 174 16.59 -9.23 -1.95
C ASP A 174 16.97 -7.79 -2.35
N SER A 175 17.80 -7.69 -3.39
CA SER A 175 18.22 -6.44 -4.02
C SER A 175 17.97 -6.52 -5.52
N ASP A 176 17.01 -5.73 -5.99
CA ASP A 176 16.60 -5.69 -7.39
C ASP A 176 16.99 -4.38 -8.06
N GLU A 177 17.46 -4.50 -9.31
CA GLU A 177 17.59 -3.35 -10.20
C GLU A 177 16.22 -3.01 -10.81
N LEU A 178 15.82 -1.75 -10.69
CA LEU A 178 14.58 -1.24 -11.26
C LEU A 178 14.85 -0.67 -12.65
N LEU A 179 13.98 -0.94 -13.62
CA LEU A 179 14.12 -0.34 -14.95
C LEU A 179 14.05 1.20 -14.87
N PRO A 180 14.75 1.90 -15.77
CA PRO A 180 14.60 3.34 -15.94
C PRO A 180 13.13 3.72 -16.14
N HIS A 181 12.68 4.77 -15.46
CA HIS A 181 11.30 5.26 -15.56
C HIS A 181 11.08 6.20 -16.76
N GLY A 182 12.14 6.49 -17.53
CA GLY A 182 12.10 7.46 -18.61
C GLY A 182 11.68 8.83 -18.09
N THR A 183 10.76 9.50 -18.78
CA THR A 183 10.27 10.82 -18.35
C THR A 183 9.41 10.79 -17.09
N GLY A 184 9.05 9.61 -16.56
CA GLY A 184 8.11 9.45 -15.46
C GLY A 184 6.64 9.61 -15.88
N SER A 185 5.74 9.26 -14.96
CA SER A 185 4.29 9.42 -15.10
C SER A 185 3.63 9.54 -13.71
N LEU A 186 2.34 9.82 -13.62
CA LEU A 186 1.64 9.84 -12.32
C LEU A 186 1.71 8.49 -11.57
N ASN A 187 1.71 7.36 -12.29
CA ASN A 187 1.75 6.02 -11.69
C ASN A 187 3.18 5.51 -11.42
N GLY A 188 4.17 6.29 -11.82
CA GLY A 188 5.59 6.04 -11.53
C GLY A 188 6.35 7.34 -11.67
N PRO A 189 6.16 8.30 -10.75
CA PRO A 189 6.76 9.62 -10.92
C PRO A 189 8.28 9.53 -10.81
N THR A 190 8.97 10.40 -11.56
CA THR A 190 10.34 10.78 -11.28
C THR A 190 10.32 12.13 -10.56
N TYR A 191 11.44 12.54 -9.96
CA TYR A 191 11.53 13.88 -9.37
C TYR A 191 11.24 14.97 -10.41
N ARG A 192 11.83 14.85 -11.61
CA ARG A 192 11.61 15.79 -12.72
C ARG A 192 10.17 15.80 -13.22
N TYR A 193 9.52 14.63 -13.27
CA TYR A 193 8.10 14.58 -13.59
C TYR A 193 7.26 15.34 -12.56
N LEU A 194 7.49 15.10 -11.27
CA LEU A 194 6.78 15.80 -10.20
C LEU A 194 7.02 17.31 -10.25
N GLU A 195 8.25 17.75 -10.50
CA GLU A 195 8.61 19.16 -10.67
C GLU A 195 7.88 19.84 -11.83
N SER A 196 7.56 19.08 -12.90
CA SER A 196 6.80 19.60 -14.04
C SER A 196 5.29 19.71 -13.80
N LEU A 197 4.78 19.17 -12.69
CA LEU A 197 3.34 19.17 -12.43
C LEU A 197 2.81 20.59 -12.14
N PRO A 198 1.57 20.90 -12.57
CA PRO A 198 0.90 22.13 -12.17
C PRO A 198 0.81 22.23 -10.64
N THR A 199 1.05 23.43 -10.11
CA THR A 199 0.92 23.72 -8.68
C THR A 199 -0.43 24.35 -8.32
N ASP A 200 -1.27 24.64 -9.31
CA ASP A 200 -2.67 24.95 -9.11
C ASP A 200 -3.44 23.65 -8.81
N PRO A 201 -4.15 23.55 -7.66
CA PRO A 201 -4.78 22.30 -7.24
C PRO A 201 -5.98 21.89 -8.11
N ASP A 202 -6.69 22.84 -8.73
CA ASP A 202 -7.80 22.50 -9.64
C ASP A 202 -7.25 21.91 -10.94
N VAL A 203 -6.26 22.59 -11.53
CA VAL A 203 -5.62 22.13 -12.77
C VAL A 203 -4.92 20.78 -12.54
N LEU A 204 -4.27 20.60 -11.39
CA LEU A 204 -3.61 19.34 -11.04
C LEU A 204 -4.62 18.21 -10.87
N LEU A 205 -5.75 18.44 -10.17
CA LEU A 205 -6.78 17.43 -9.99
C LEU A 205 -7.46 17.06 -11.31
N GLU A 206 -7.76 18.04 -12.17
CA GLU A 206 -8.30 17.80 -13.51
C GLU A 206 -7.34 16.95 -14.35
N LYS A 207 -6.04 17.24 -14.31
CA LYS A 207 -5.01 16.43 -14.96
C LYS A 207 -5.00 15.00 -14.42
N ILE A 208 -5.06 14.81 -13.10
CA ILE A 208 -5.10 13.48 -12.48
C ILE A 208 -6.31 12.70 -12.98
N TYR A 209 -7.51 13.27 -12.93
CA TYR A 209 -8.72 12.60 -13.44
C TYR A 209 -8.66 12.29 -14.94
N ALA A 210 -8.02 13.15 -15.74
CA ALA A 210 -7.84 12.90 -17.16
C ALA A 210 -6.89 11.72 -17.41
N ASP A 211 -5.75 11.69 -16.72
CA ASP A 211 -4.71 10.68 -16.87
C ASP A 211 -5.11 9.31 -16.30
N THR A 212 -5.97 9.30 -15.26
CA THR A 212 -6.49 8.07 -14.64
C THR A 212 -7.85 7.63 -15.18
N ARG A 213 -8.34 8.26 -16.25
CA ARG A 213 -9.66 7.95 -16.81
C ARG A 213 -9.77 6.47 -17.20
N GLY A 214 -10.78 5.79 -16.66
CA GLY A 214 -11.01 4.37 -16.91
C GLY A 214 -10.09 3.43 -16.14
N ALA A 215 -9.23 3.97 -15.25
CA ALA A 215 -8.50 3.21 -14.26
C ALA A 215 -9.29 3.09 -12.94
N GLY A 216 -8.91 2.10 -12.13
CA GLY A 216 -9.46 1.88 -10.80
C GLY A 216 -10.95 1.54 -10.75
N PRO A 217 -11.52 1.40 -9.53
CA PRO A 217 -12.94 1.13 -9.32
C PRO A 217 -13.84 2.35 -9.58
N GLY A 218 -13.26 3.55 -9.53
CA GLY A 218 -13.93 4.83 -9.73
C GLY A 218 -12.93 5.99 -9.76
N PRO A 219 -13.31 7.15 -10.32
CA PRO A 219 -12.40 8.27 -10.54
C PRO A 219 -11.83 8.83 -9.25
N ASP A 220 -12.68 9.06 -8.23
CA ASP A 220 -12.28 9.67 -6.95
C ASP A 220 -11.32 8.76 -6.16
N GLU A 221 -11.59 7.45 -6.18
CA GLU A 221 -10.74 6.45 -5.52
C GLU A 221 -9.36 6.39 -6.19
N GLU A 222 -9.34 6.30 -7.53
CA GLU A 222 -8.08 6.24 -8.28
C GLU A 222 -7.29 7.54 -8.15
N ALA A 223 -7.95 8.70 -8.13
CA ALA A 223 -7.31 9.98 -7.88
C ALA A 223 -6.68 10.04 -6.48
N PHE A 224 -7.39 9.55 -5.45
CA PHE A 224 -6.84 9.49 -4.09
C PHE A 224 -5.59 8.60 -4.06
N VAL A 225 -5.66 7.37 -4.59
CA VAL A 225 -4.52 6.44 -4.66
C VAL A 225 -3.33 7.06 -5.39
N THR A 226 -3.57 7.66 -6.57
CA THR A 226 -2.52 8.29 -7.38
C THR A 226 -1.81 9.42 -6.63
N ILE A 227 -2.55 10.25 -5.91
CA ILE A 227 -1.96 11.31 -5.08
C ILE A 227 -1.13 10.71 -3.94
N GLY A 228 -1.64 9.65 -3.29
CA GLY A 228 -0.92 8.93 -2.23
C GLY A 228 0.42 8.38 -2.72
N ASP A 229 0.43 7.71 -3.86
CA ASP A 229 1.64 7.13 -4.47
C ASP A 229 2.69 8.22 -4.82
N ALA A 230 2.24 9.38 -5.29
CA ALA A 230 3.12 10.52 -5.56
C ALA A 230 3.73 11.12 -4.28
N LEU A 231 3.04 11.00 -3.14
CA LEU A 231 3.46 11.58 -1.85
C LEU A 231 4.24 10.60 -0.95
N ARG A 232 4.02 9.29 -1.08
CA ARG A 232 4.52 8.24 -0.16
C ARG A 232 6.04 8.08 -0.22
N GLU A 233 6.56 7.79 -1.41
CA GLU A 233 7.95 7.32 -1.59
C GLU A 233 8.86 8.34 -2.24
N GLN A 234 8.32 9.50 -2.63
CA GLN A 234 9.07 10.49 -3.37
C GLN A 234 9.45 11.68 -2.51
N VAL A 235 10.58 12.28 -2.87
CA VAL A 235 10.95 13.61 -2.42
C VAL A 235 10.29 14.58 -3.39
N ALA A 236 8.97 14.79 -3.25
CA ALA A 236 8.26 15.75 -4.11
C ALA A 236 8.69 17.19 -3.77
N PRO A 237 8.80 18.09 -4.77
CA PRO A 237 9.01 19.51 -4.50
C PRO A 237 7.96 20.07 -3.52
N PRO A 238 8.31 21.00 -2.62
CA PRO A 238 7.40 21.50 -1.58
C PRO A 238 6.07 22.05 -2.13
N GLN A 239 6.13 22.83 -3.21
CA GLN A 239 4.93 23.43 -3.83
C GLN A 239 4.06 22.38 -4.52
N VAL A 240 4.67 21.37 -5.14
CA VAL A 240 3.95 20.24 -5.76
C VAL A 240 3.29 19.40 -4.69
N SER A 241 3.99 19.12 -3.58
CA SER A 241 3.42 18.43 -2.42
C SER A 241 2.20 19.17 -1.87
N ALA A 242 2.31 20.49 -1.70
CA ALA A 242 1.20 21.33 -1.25
C ALA A 242 0.02 21.29 -2.21
N ALA A 243 0.27 21.36 -3.52
CA ALA A 243 -0.76 21.25 -4.55
C ALA A 243 -1.46 19.87 -4.53
N LEU A 244 -0.70 18.78 -4.37
CA LEU A 244 -1.23 17.42 -4.25
C LEU A 244 -2.16 17.27 -3.03
N TYR A 245 -1.78 17.80 -1.86
CA TYR A 245 -2.66 17.78 -0.68
C TYR A 245 -3.92 18.62 -0.87
N LYS A 246 -3.81 19.81 -1.49
CA LYS A 246 -4.98 20.64 -1.82
C LYS A 246 -5.89 20.00 -2.87
N ALA A 247 -5.32 19.29 -3.85
CA ALA A 247 -6.07 18.50 -4.82
C ALA A 247 -6.82 17.36 -4.11
N ALA A 248 -6.17 16.62 -3.22
CA ALA A 248 -6.80 15.58 -2.42
C ALA A 248 -7.97 16.11 -1.59
N ALA A 249 -7.90 17.35 -1.09
CA ALA A 249 -8.97 17.96 -0.30
C ALA A 249 -10.26 18.18 -1.11
N LYS A 250 -10.16 18.22 -2.44
CA LYS A 250 -11.28 18.41 -3.37
C LYS A 250 -11.90 17.09 -3.83
N ILE A 251 -11.30 15.95 -3.48
CA ILE A 251 -11.82 14.63 -3.84
C ILE A 251 -13.05 14.31 -2.95
N PRO A 252 -14.23 14.05 -3.54
CA PRO A 252 -15.40 13.61 -2.80
C PRO A 252 -15.13 12.31 -2.03
N GLY A 253 -15.56 12.22 -0.77
CA GLY A 253 -15.41 11.01 0.06
C GLY A 253 -14.17 10.99 0.95
N VAL A 254 -13.28 11.97 0.83
CA VAL A 254 -12.16 12.14 1.76
C VAL A 254 -12.68 12.53 3.17
N SER A 255 -12.07 11.94 4.19
CA SER A 255 -12.49 12.04 5.59
C SER A 255 -11.30 12.09 6.54
N VAL A 256 -11.52 12.36 7.83
CA VAL A 256 -10.47 12.35 8.87
C VAL A 256 -10.66 11.21 9.84
N VAL A 257 -9.56 10.56 10.20
CA VAL A 257 -9.48 9.63 11.33
C VAL A 257 -8.62 10.29 12.42
N PRO A 258 -9.18 10.62 13.61
CA PRO A 258 -8.47 11.39 14.64
C PRO A 258 -7.24 10.69 15.24
N ASP A 259 -7.22 9.36 15.19
CA ASP A 259 -6.13 8.54 15.70
C ASP A 259 -5.90 7.32 14.79
N ALA A 260 -4.74 7.29 14.16
CA ALA A 260 -4.25 6.16 13.39
C ALA A 260 -2.82 5.84 13.81
N VAL A 261 -2.42 4.57 13.65
CA VAL A 261 -1.10 4.06 14.08
C VAL A 261 -0.38 3.49 12.88
N ASP A 262 0.84 3.96 12.62
CA ASP A 262 1.67 3.46 11.53
C ASP A 262 2.33 2.12 11.87
N ALA A 263 3.09 1.55 10.92
CA ALA A 263 3.73 0.25 11.08
C ALA A 263 4.77 0.15 12.22
N VAL A 264 5.26 1.28 12.74
CA VAL A 264 6.25 1.31 13.85
C VAL A 264 5.62 1.78 15.18
N GLY A 265 4.30 1.95 15.22
CA GLY A 265 3.57 2.29 16.44
C GLY A 265 3.41 3.78 16.72
N ARG A 266 3.76 4.67 15.78
CA ARG A 266 3.56 6.12 15.95
C ARG A 266 2.08 6.47 15.76
N HIS A 267 1.50 7.15 16.74
CA HIS A 267 0.14 7.68 16.65
C HIS A 267 0.10 9.00 15.90
N GLY A 268 -0.79 9.09 14.92
CA GLY A 268 -1.00 10.27 14.09
C GLY A 268 -2.48 10.59 13.89
N ILE A 269 -2.74 11.69 13.19
CA ILE A 269 -4.04 12.02 12.61
C ILE A 269 -4.03 11.60 11.14
N ALA A 270 -5.11 10.99 10.65
CA ALA A 270 -5.15 10.46 9.30
C ALA A 270 -6.17 11.15 8.39
N VAL A 271 -5.80 11.30 7.13
CA VAL A 271 -6.70 11.57 6.01
C VAL A 271 -7.06 10.23 5.40
N ALA A 272 -8.35 9.98 5.17
CA ALA A 272 -8.83 8.65 4.80
C ALA A 272 -9.84 8.66 3.67
N PHE A 273 -9.79 7.61 2.86
CA PHE A 273 -10.75 7.36 1.77
C PHE A 273 -11.31 5.94 1.89
N LEU A 274 -12.64 5.81 1.89
CA LEU A 274 -13.32 4.52 1.91
C LEU A 274 -13.51 4.01 0.47
N ARG A 275 -12.86 2.90 0.16
CA ARG A 275 -12.85 2.25 -1.15
C ARG A 275 -14.11 1.42 -1.36
N ALA A 276 -14.39 1.13 -2.63
CA ALA A 276 -15.59 0.38 -3.02
C ALA A 276 -15.64 -1.05 -2.44
N ASP A 277 -14.49 -1.65 -2.15
CA ASP A 277 -14.34 -3.00 -1.60
C ASP A 277 -14.54 -3.08 -0.07
N GLY A 278 -14.73 -1.94 0.60
CA GLY A 278 -14.90 -1.86 2.05
C GLY A 278 -13.60 -1.70 2.84
N GLU A 279 -12.48 -1.51 2.15
CA GLU A 279 -11.21 -1.09 2.74
C GLU A 279 -11.16 0.44 2.85
N ARG A 280 -10.57 0.95 3.92
CA ARG A 280 -10.28 2.38 4.09
C ARG A 280 -8.78 2.57 4.12
N THR A 281 -8.27 3.33 3.16
CA THR A 281 -6.88 3.79 3.14
C THR A 281 -6.76 5.03 4.01
N GLU A 282 -5.70 5.10 4.81
CA GLU A 282 -5.44 6.14 5.80
C GLU A 282 -4.00 6.63 5.66
N TRP A 283 -3.82 7.87 5.22
CA TRP A 283 -2.53 8.58 5.23
C TRP A 283 -2.32 9.19 6.61
N ILE A 284 -1.28 8.76 7.31
CA ILE A 284 -1.05 9.08 8.72
C ILE A 284 -0.04 10.22 8.81
N PHE A 285 -0.39 11.27 9.55
CA PHE A 285 0.44 12.44 9.78
C PHE A 285 0.70 12.65 11.27
N ASP A 286 1.88 13.18 11.60
CA ASP A 286 2.18 13.61 12.96
C ASP A 286 1.20 14.71 13.39
N LYS A 287 0.64 14.60 14.59
CA LYS A 287 -0.41 15.53 15.07
C LYS A 287 0.10 16.96 15.27
N LYS A 288 1.41 17.13 15.49
CA LYS A 288 2.05 18.42 15.77
C LYS A 288 2.72 18.99 14.53
N THR A 289 3.57 18.21 13.88
CA THR A 289 4.38 18.67 12.75
C THR A 289 3.67 18.53 11.41
N LEU A 290 2.61 17.72 11.33
CA LEU A 290 1.92 17.36 10.09
C LEU A 290 2.85 16.70 9.05
N ASP A 291 3.95 16.10 9.51
CA ASP A 291 4.79 15.26 8.67
C ASP A 291 4.11 13.93 8.37
N PHE A 292 4.23 13.46 7.12
CA PHE A 292 3.76 12.14 6.73
C PHE A 292 4.56 11.05 7.46
N LEU A 293 3.85 10.23 8.24
CA LEU A 293 4.41 9.13 9.01
C LEU A 293 4.36 7.81 8.26
N GLY A 294 3.32 7.60 7.44
CA GLY A 294 3.10 6.35 6.74
C GLY A 294 1.65 6.22 6.27
N GLU A 295 1.31 5.06 5.75
CA GLU A 295 -0.03 4.72 5.33
C GLU A 295 -0.47 3.40 5.97
N ARG A 296 -1.79 3.24 6.16
CA ARG A 296 -2.36 1.91 6.36
C ARG A 296 -3.67 1.77 5.63
N SER A 297 -4.06 0.54 5.39
CA SER A 297 -5.38 0.19 4.91
C SER A 297 -6.06 -0.77 5.89
N VAL A 298 -7.33 -0.51 6.18
CA VAL A 298 -8.11 -1.23 7.19
C VAL A 298 -9.53 -1.51 6.69
N VAL A 299 -10.01 -2.72 6.91
CA VAL A 299 -11.36 -3.12 6.52
C VAL A 299 -12.38 -2.58 7.52
N VAL A 300 -13.37 -1.80 7.06
CA VAL A 300 -14.30 -1.09 7.97
C VAL A 300 -15.57 -1.87 8.31
N LYS A 301 -15.84 -2.96 7.60
CA LYS A 301 -17.00 -3.85 7.78
C LYS A 301 -16.61 -5.29 7.47
N ASP A 302 -17.34 -6.27 7.98
CA ASP A 302 -17.12 -7.66 7.58
C ASP A 302 -17.31 -7.82 6.06
N THR A 303 -16.36 -8.50 5.43
CA THR A 303 -16.37 -8.87 4.02
C THR A 303 -16.13 -10.38 3.90
N ASP A 304 -16.25 -10.92 2.69
CA ASP A 304 -16.00 -12.34 2.44
C ASP A 304 -14.51 -12.72 2.61
N TRP A 305 -13.61 -11.74 2.60
CA TRP A 305 -12.16 -11.93 2.60
C TRP A 305 -11.46 -11.41 3.86
N ALA A 306 -12.13 -10.56 4.65
CA ALA A 306 -11.55 -9.90 5.82
C ALA A 306 -12.60 -9.51 6.86
N LYS A 307 -12.19 -9.47 8.12
CA LYS A 307 -13.03 -9.00 9.23
C LYS A 307 -12.95 -7.50 9.42
N LYS A 308 -14.02 -6.89 9.94
CA LYS A 308 -13.98 -5.51 10.38
C LYS A 308 -12.80 -5.28 11.33
N GLY A 309 -12.07 -4.20 11.09
CA GLY A 309 -10.87 -3.83 11.83
C GLY A 309 -9.63 -4.59 11.42
N GLN A 310 -9.66 -5.46 10.40
CA GLN A 310 -8.45 -6.12 9.94
C GLN A 310 -7.58 -5.15 9.11
N VAL A 311 -6.30 -5.02 9.46
CA VAL A 311 -5.31 -4.28 8.68
C VAL A 311 -4.83 -5.16 7.52
N THR A 312 -4.80 -4.57 6.35
CA THR A 312 -4.50 -5.21 5.06
C THR A 312 -3.13 -4.80 4.54
N SER A 313 -2.73 -3.58 4.83
CA SER A 313 -1.44 -2.99 4.51
C SER A 313 -1.13 -1.96 5.59
N THR A 314 0.13 -1.85 5.96
CA THR A 314 0.62 -0.79 6.84
C THR A 314 2.08 -0.53 6.51
N ASP A 315 2.46 0.73 6.42
CA ASP A 315 3.83 1.15 6.32
C ASP A 315 4.10 2.35 7.24
N ALA A 316 5.37 2.50 7.57
CA ALA A 316 5.91 3.64 8.27
C ALA A 316 7.10 4.15 7.46
N LEU A 317 7.01 5.40 7.03
CA LEU A 317 8.11 6.10 6.45
C LEU A 317 9.15 6.44 7.54
N LEU A 318 10.36 5.94 7.34
CA LEU A 318 11.47 6.11 8.28
C LEU A 318 12.43 7.21 7.84
N ARG A 319 12.71 7.29 6.53
CA ARG A 319 13.70 8.22 5.99
C ARG A 319 13.42 8.53 4.52
N ARG A 320 13.67 9.77 4.12
CA ARG A 320 13.73 10.20 2.70
C ARG A 320 14.91 11.11 2.48
N GLY A 321 15.38 11.21 1.23
CA GLY A 321 16.44 12.15 0.88
C GLY A 321 16.91 12.02 -0.56
N ILE A 322 17.99 12.73 -0.87
CA ILE A 322 18.66 12.70 -2.16
C ILE A 322 20.05 12.12 -1.96
N VAL A 323 20.47 11.23 -2.85
CA VAL A 323 21.78 10.56 -2.81
C VAL A 323 22.40 10.50 -4.20
N ASP A 324 23.71 10.29 -4.29
CA ASP A 324 24.42 10.33 -5.58
C ASP A 324 24.38 9.00 -6.33
N LYS A 325 24.16 7.88 -5.60
CA LYS A 325 24.13 6.54 -6.20
C LYS A 325 23.17 5.58 -5.48
N PRO A 326 22.63 4.56 -6.17
CA PRO A 326 21.85 3.50 -5.54
C PRO A 326 22.65 2.79 -4.44
N GLY A 327 21.98 2.40 -3.35
CA GLY A 327 22.60 1.76 -2.19
C GLY A 327 23.23 2.73 -1.17
N GLN A 328 23.30 4.03 -1.47
CA GLN A 328 23.74 5.05 -0.50
C GLN A 328 22.59 5.49 0.41
N LEU A 329 22.86 5.75 1.69
CA LEU A 329 21.89 6.34 2.61
C LEU A 329 22.05 7.87 2.69
N PRO A 330 20.96 8.65 2.82
CA PRO A 330 21.04 10.08 3.07
C PRO A 330 21.83 10.39 4.35
N GLY A 331 22.64 11.45 4.32
CA GLY A 331 23.46 11.89 5.46
C GLY A 331 24.80 11.15 5.62
N THR A 332 25.07 10.13 4.81
CA THR A 332 26.40 9.50 4.74
C THR A 332 27.26 10.28 3.74
N HIS A 333 27.90 11.36 4.21
CA HIS A 333 29.04 11.94 3.50
C HIS A 333 30.24 11.01 3.70
N VAL A 334 30.61 10.26 2.65
CA VAL A 334 31.93 9.64 2.57
C VAL A 334 32.86 10.75 2.09
N GLY A 335 33.56 11.38 3.03
CA GLY A 335 34.74 12.19 2.73
C GLY A 335 35.93 11.31 2.39
#